data_AF-A0A7J8UGM6-F1
#
_entry.id   AF-A0A7J8UGM6-F1
#
_cell.length_a   1.000
_cell.length_b   1.000
_cell.length_c   1.000
_cell.angle_alpha   90.00
_cell.angle_beta   90.00
_cell.angle_gamma   90.00
#
_symmetry.space_group_name_H-M   'P 1'
#
loop_
_entity.id
_entity.type
_entity.pdbx_description
1 polymer ?
#
loop_
_entity_poly.entity_id
_entity_poly.type
_entity_poly.pdbx_seq_one_letter_code
_entity_poly.pdbx_strand_id
1 'polypeptide(L)'
;MDGQPEATWGLGLAVQDTIIKDGNVANTKSWGCFINSFDDLEAEYVQWLKTHVGHNRVFSVGPLSLVGPDVSDRGNLGSVTDINVEVLTWLDRCPDGSVVYVCLGSQKLLRKEQMEALANGLEKSGTRFIWW
;
A
#
# COMPACT_ATOMS: atom_id res chain seq x y z
N MET A 1 -6.66 24.53 -28.57
CA MET A 1 -7.55 24.64 -27.40
C MET A 1 -7.75 23.23 -26.90
N ASP A 2 -7.12 22.88 -25.79
CA ASP A 2 -7.57 21.80 -24.91
C ASP A 2 -6.91 22.08 -23.56
N GLY A 3 -7.65 22.84 -22.76
CA GLY A 3 -7.29 23.20 -21.41
C GLY A 3 -8.09 22.35 -20.44
N GLN A 4 -7.35 21.70 -19.54
CA GLN A 4 -7.76 21.07 -18.27
C GLN A 4 -8.26 19.60 -18.36
N PRO A 5 -7.76 18.72 -17.46
CA PRO A 5 -7.98 18.91 -16.04
C PRO A 5 -6.78 18.56 -15.14
N GLU A 6 -5.97 19.54 -14.76
CA GLU A 6 -5.09 19.37 -13.59
C GLU A 6 -5.86 19.69 -12.29
N ALA A 7 -6.91 20.50 -12.36
CA ALA A 7 -7.66 20.97 -11.19
C ALA A 7 -8.53 19.90 -10.51
N THR A 8 -9.04 18.90 -11.23
CA THR A 8 -9.95 17.89 -10.64
C THR A 8 -9.22 16.81 -9.84
N TRP A 9 -7.96 16.50 -10.17
CA TRP A 9 -7.18 15.48 -9.46
C TRP A 9 -6.69 15.96 -8.08
N GLY A 10 -6.32 17.23 -7.97
CA GLY A 10 -5.93 17.84 -6.69
C GLY A 10 -7.08 17.84 -5.67
N LEU A 11 -8.32 18.00 -6.14
CA LEU A 11 -9.51 17.93 -5.30
C LEU A 11 -9.78 16.50 -4.81
N GLY A 12 -9.59 15.48 -5.65
CA GLY A 12 -9.77 14.07 -5.27
C GLY A 12 -8.80 13.63 -4.16
N LEU A 13 -7.52 13.99 -4.28
CA LEU A 13 -6.52 13.70 -3.24
C LEU A 13 -6.81 14.47 -1.94
N ALA A 14 -7.16 15.75 -2.02
CA ALA A 14 -7.49 16.55 -0.84
C ALA A 14 -8.74 16.03 -0.10
N VAL A 15 -9.75 15.56 -0.85
CA VAL A 15 -10.94 14.91 -0.27
C VAL A 15 -10.56 13.62 0.43
N GLN A 16 -9.70 12.80 -0.18
CA GLN A 16 -9.23 11.57 0.42
C GLN A 16 -8.41 11.80 1.69
N ASP A 17 -7.51 12.78 1.69
CA ASP A 17 -6.74 13.18 2.87
C ASP A 17 -7.67 13.63 4.01
N THR A 18 -8.73 14.36 3.67
CA THR A 18 -9.75 14.81 4.64
C THR A 18 -10.49 13.62 5.24
N ILE A 19 -10.94 12.66 4.43
CA ILE A 19 -11.63 11.45 4.89
C ILE A 19 -10.74 10.62 5.82
N ILE A 20 -9.46 10.43 5.47
CA ILE A 20 -8.50 9.68 6.29
C ILE A 20 -8.30 10.39 7.64
N LYS A 21 -8.11 11.70 7.61
CA LYS A 21 -7.92 12.51 8.82
C LYS A 21 -9.13 12.45 9.74
N ASP A 22 -10.32 12.65 9.20
CA ASP A 22 -11.56 12.64 9.97
C ASP A 22 -11.86 11.25 10.52
N GLY A 23 -11.60 10.19 9.74
CA GLY A 23 -11.66 8.81 10.18
C GLY A 23 -10.74 8.53 11.37
N ASN A 24 -9.49 9.00 11.32
CA ASN A 24 -8.55 8.86 12.44
C ASN A 24 -9.03 9.59 13.70
N VAL A 25 -9.59 10.81 13.56
CA VAL A 25 -10.16 11.57 14.69
C VAL A 25 -11.40 10.88 15.27
N ALA A 26 -12.22 10.22 14.44
CA ALA A 26 -13.35 9.43 14.92
C ALA A 26 -12.88 8.16 15.65
N ASN A 27 -11.84 7.49 15.14
CA ASN A 27 -11.27 6.28 15.74
C ASN A 27 -10.75 6.54 17.17
N THR A 28 -10.10 7.69 17.42
CA THR A 28 -9.61 8.03 18.78
C THR A 28 -10.73 8.27 19.80
N LYS A 29 -11.97 8.49 19.35
CA LYS A 29 -13.16 8.63 20.21
C LYS A 29 -13.92 7.32 20.40
N SER A 30 -13.48 6.24 19.75
CA SER A 30 -14.11 4.93 19.87
C SER A 30 -13.80 4.28 21.22
N TRP A 31 -14.51 3.19 21.54
CA TRP A 31 -14.26 2.48 22.80
C TRP A 31 -12.84 1.91 22.88
N GLY A 32 -12.26 1.51 21.76
CA GLY A 32 -10.87 1.07 21.65
C GLY A 32 -10.37 1.11 20.21
N CYS A 33 -9.06 0.96 20.03
CA CYS A 33 -8.39 1.02 18.74
C CYS A 33 -7.68 -0.31 18.43
N PHE A 34 -7.89 -0.84 17.23
CA PHE A 34 -7.17 -1.99 16.72
C PHE A 34 -6.30 -1.54 15.56
N ILE A 35 -5.00 -1.81 15.65
CA ILE A 35 -4.00 -1.37 14.68
C ILE A 35 -3.42 -2.61 14.03
N ASN A 36 -3.43 -2.65 12.71
CA ASN A 36 -2.77 -3.70 11.94
C ASN A 36 -1.24 -3.47 11.95
N SER A 37 -0.64 -3.66 13.10
CA SER A 37 0.78 -3.52 13.39
C SER A 37 1.16 -4.46 14.54
N PHE A 38 2.43 -4.51 14.90
CA PHE A 38 2.95 -5.33 16.00
C PHE A 38 4.00 -4.54 16.77
N ASP A 39 4.23 -4.93 18.02
CA ASP A 39 5.00 -4.11 18.97
C ASP A 39 6.47 -3.95 18.55
N ASP A 40 7.10 -4.98 17.97
CA ASP A 40 8.49 -4.88 17.46
C ASP A 40 8.64 -3.81 16.36
N LEU A 41 7.55 -3.44 15.67
CA LEU A 41 7.55 -2.40 14.65
C LEU A 41 7.24 -1.00 15.23
N GLU A 42 6.24 -0.89 16.11
CA GLU A 42 5.66 0.42 16.48
C GLU A 42 5.37 0.59 18.00
N ALA A 43 6.03 -0.16 18.89
CA ALA A 43 5.76 -0.12 20.34
C ALA A 43 5.70 1.31 20.94
N GLU A 44 6.67 2.16 20.61
CA GLU A 44 6.72 3.53 21.13
C GLU A 44 5.49 4.35 20.68
N TYR A 45 5.07 4.19 19.43
CA TYR A 45 3.91 4.88 18.88
C TYR A 45 2.60 4.38 19.50
N VAL A 46 2.47 3.06 19.70
CA VAL A 46 1.33 2.46 20.39
C VAL A 46 1.22 2.97 21.83
N GLN A 47 2.36 3.09 22.54
CA GLN A 47 2.38 3.61 23.91
C GLN A 47 2.04 5.11 23.96
N TRP A 48 2.56 5.89 23.01
CA TRP A 48 2.18 7.28 22.84
C TRP A 48 0.67 7.41 22.60
N LEU A 49 0.10 6.58 21.72
CA LEU A 49 -1.33 6.62 21.40
C LEU A 49 -2.19 6.29 22.62
N LYS A 50 -1.83 5.26 23.41
CA LYS A 50 -2.52 4.95 24.69
C LYS A 50 -2.59 6.15 25.63
N THR A 51 -1.49 6.91 25.70
CA THR A 51 -1.41 8.14 26.51
C THR A 51 -2.29 9.23 25.91
N HIS A 52 -2.27 9.40 24.59
CA HIS A 52 -3.03 10.42 23.88
C HIS A 52 -4.55 10.21 23.96
N VAL A 53 -5.02 8.97 23.81
CA VAL A 53 -6.45 8.62 23.94
C VAL A 53 -6.92 8.48 25.39
N GLY A 54 -5.97 8.44 26.35
CA GLY A 54 -6.26 8.37 27.78
C GLY A 54 -6.72 6.98 28.27
N HIS A 55 -6.46 5.91 27.52
CA HIS A 55 -6.81 4.55 27.93
C HIS A 55 -5.94 3.47 27.27
N ASN A 56 -5.85 2.31 27.92
CA ASN A 56 -5.01 1.18 27.47
C ASN A 56 -5.66 0.26 26.42
N ARG A 57 -6.88 0.56 25.96
CA ARG A 57 -7.62 -0.22 24.95
C ARG A 57 -7.14 0.09 23.52
N VAL A 58 -5.83 -0.05 23.30
CA VAL A 58 -5.16 0.08 22.00
C VAL A 58 -4.38 -1.21 21.78
N PHE A 59 -4.72 -1.92 20.71
CA PHE A 59 -4.24 -3.28 20.46
C PHE A 59 -3.55 -3.36 19.08
N SER A 60 -2.28 -3.73 19.08
CA SER A 60 -1.53 -4.15 17.89
C SER A 60 -1.93 -5.60 17.58
N VAL A 61 -2.59 -5.84 16.45
CA VAL A 61 -3.12 -7.17 16.07
C VAL A 61 -2.55 -7.70 14.76
N GLY A 62 -1.52 -7.03 14.24
CA GLY A 62 -0.91 -7.34 12.96
C GLY A 62 0.27 -8.32 13.03
N PRO A 63 0.82 -8.69 11.86
CA PRO A 63 0.30 -8.37 10.53
C PRO A 63 -0.96 -9.22 10.21
N LEU A 64 -2.10 -8.55 10.01
CA LEU A 64 -3.32 -9.16 9.51
C LEU A 64 -3.11 -9.45 8.03
N SER A 65 -2.96 -10.72 7.71
CA SER A 65 -2.97 -11.16 6.32
C SER A 65 -4.39 -11.00 5.77
N LEU A 66 -4.54 -10.16 4.76
CA LEU A 66 -5.77 -10.05 3.97
C LEU A 66 -5.97 -11.28 3.07
N VAL A 67 -4.98 -12.18 3.01
CA VAL A 67 -4.98 -13.43 2.27
C VAL A 67 -5.03 -14.56 3.29
N GLY A 68 -6.11 -15.36 3.29
CA GLY A 68 -6.28 -16.48 4.22
C GLY A 68 -5.16 -17.54 4.09
N PRO A 69 -5.05 -18.47 5.06
CA PRO A 69 -4.01 -19.50 5.07
C PRO A 69 -4.12 -20.53 3.94
N ASP A 70 -5.24 -20.55 3.20
CA ASP A 70 -5.44 -21.50 2.13
C ASP A 70 -4.90 -20.96 0.81
N VAL A 71 -3.66 -21.34 0.51
CA VAL A 71 -3.00 -21.11 -0.77
C VAL A 71 -3.63 -21.94 -1.90
N SER A 72 -4.58 -22.84 -1.58
CA SER A 72 -5.23 -23.76 -2.51
C SER A 72 -6.54 -23.21 -3.09
N ASP A 73 -7.18 -22.25 -2.43
CA ASP A 73 -8.42 -21.62 -2.90
C ASP A 73 -8.13 -20.21 -3.42
N ARG A 74 -7.25 -20.12 -4.42
CA ARG A 74 -6.99 -18.91 -5.23
C ARG A 74 -8.18 -18.59 -6.14
N GLY A 75 -9.37 -18.48 -5.55
CA GLY A 75 -10.62 -18.30 -6.27
C GLY A 75 -11.17 -16.89 -6.30
N ASN A 76 -10.67 -15.93 -5.49
CA ASN A 76 -11.34 -14.63 -5.37
C ASN A 76 -10.48 -13.38 -5.07
N LEU A 77 -9.15 -13.47 -5.15
CA LEU A 77 -8.26 -12.30 -5.23
C LEU A 77 -7.67 -12.24 -6.65
N GLY A 78 -8.54 -12.00 -7.62
CA GLY A 78 -8.24 -12.13 -9.04
C GLY A 78 -8.06 -13.61 -9.40
N SER A 79 -8.88 -14.11 -10.31
CA SER A 79 -8.60 -15.37 -11.01
C SER A 79 -7.10 -15.41 -11.34
N VAL A 80 -6.45 -16.55 -11.18
CA VAL A 80 -5.14 -16.79 -11.81
C VAL A 80 -5.36 -16.50 -13.30
N THR A 81 -5.00 -15.30 -13.74
CA THR A 81 -4.99 -14.92 -15.15
C THR A 81 -3.72 -15.49 -15.73
N ASP A 82 -3.70 -15.77 -17.03
CA ASP A 82 -2.49 -16.27 -17.70
C ASP A 82 -1.28 -15.35 -17.46
N ILE A 83 -1.53 -14.04 -17.29
CA ILE A 83 -0.53 -13.02 -16.94
C ILE A 83 0.11 -13.26 -15.58
N ASN A 84 -0.66 -13.65 -14.55
CA ASN A 84 -0.10 -13.95 -13.22
C ASN A 84 0.80 -15.18 -13.26
N VAL A 85 0.45 -16.20 -14.05
CA VAL A 85 1.27 -17.40 -14.24
C VAL A 85 2.57 -17.07 -14.96
N GLU A 86 2.51 -16.24 -16.00
CA GLU A 86 3.68 -15.83 -16.76
C GLU A 86 4.67 -15.03 -15.91
N VAL A 87 4.18 -14.05 -15.14
CA VAL A 87 5.03 -13.24 -14.24
C VAL A 87 5.69 -14.10 -13.16
N LEU A 88 4.95 -15.02 -12.54
CA LEU A 88 5.52 -15.93 -11.53
C LEU A 88 6.55 -16.88 -12.16
N THR A 89 6.26 -17.44 -13.35
CA THR A 89 7.21 -18.29 -14.07
C THR A 89 8.48 -17.54 -14.48
N TRP A 90 8.37 -16.25 -14.81
CA TRP A 90 9.52 -15.39 -15.08
C TRP A 90 10.33 -15.09 -13.80
N LEU A 91 9.66 -14.86 -12.67
CA LEU A 91 10.29 -14.66 -11.36
C LEU A 91 11.09 -15.90 -10.92
N ASP A 92 10.54 -17.10 -11.10
CA ASP A 92 11.20 -18.37 -10.74
C ASP A 92 12.54 -18.59 -11.46
N ARG A 93 12.79 -17.88 -12.57
CA ARG A 93 14.04 -17.93 -13.34
C ARG A 93 15.06 -16.87 -12.91
N CYS A 94 14.67 -15.94 -12.05
CA CYS A 94 15.56 -14.88 -11.57
C CYS A 94 16.33 -15.35 -10.33
N PRO A 95 17.60 -14.93 -10.15
CA PRO A 95 18.31 -15.14 -8.89
C PRO A 95 17.57 -14.53 -7.69
N ASP A 96 17.73 -15.14 -6.52
CA ASP A 96 17.13 -14.65 -5.27
C ASP A 96 17.56 -13.20 -4.97
N GLY A 97 16.60 -12.38 -4.53
CA GLY A 97 16.83 -10.99 -4.15
C GLY A 97 17.23 -10.07 -5.31
N SER A 98 17.07 -10.50 -6.57
CA SER A 98 17.58 -9.77 -7.74
C SER A 98 16.52 -9.02 -8.57
N VAL A 99 15.26 -9.02 -8.12
CA VAL A 99 14.14 -8.35 -8.80
C VAL A 99 13.52 -7.33 -7.87
N VAL A 100 13.25 -6.13 -8.41
CA VAL A 100 12.57 -5.04 -7.67
C VAL A 100 11.08 -5.04 -8.02
N TYR A 101 10.22 -5.05 -7.01
CA TYR A 101 8.79 -4.79 -7.17
C TYR A 101 8.49 -3.31 -6.94
N VAL A 102 7.90 -2.66 -7.94
CA VAL A 102 7.50 -1.24 -7.90
C VAL A 102 5.98 -1.17 -7.97
N CYS A 103 5.37 -0.72 -6.87
CA CYS A 103 3.93 -0.50 -6.80
C CYS A 103 3.65 0.68 -5.87
N LEU A 104 2.87 1.64 -6.35
CA LEU A 104 2.54 2.87 -5.60
C LEU A 104 1.17 2.80 -4.94
N GLY A 105 0.65 1.58 -4.75
CA GLY A 105 -0.68 1.33 -4.22
C GLY A 105 -1.79 1.73 -5.20
N SER A 106 -3.02 1.36 -4.89
CA SER A 106 -4.18 1.57 -5.78
C SER A 106 -4.63 3.04 -5.88
N GLN A 107 -4.18 3.90 -4.97
CA GLN A 107 -4.70 5.25 -4.80
C GLN A 107 -3.78 6.33 -5.37
N LYS A 108 -2.54 6.01 -5.76
CA LYS A 108 -1.62 7.01 -6.30
C LYS A 108 -1.49 6.90 -7.81
N LEU A 109 -1.67 8.05 -8.46
CA LEU A 109 -1.38 8.24 -9.88
C LEU A 109 -0.14 9.14 -9.99
N LEU A 110 0.87 8.65 -10.70
CA LEU A 110 2.02 9.46 -11.04
C LEU A 110 1.65 10.48 -12.12
N ARG A 111 2.16 11.71 -11.99
CA ARG A 111 2.17 12.64 -13.12
C ARG A 111 3.06 12.08 -14.22
N LYS A 112 2.82 12.50 -15.46
CA LYS A 112 3.56 12.02 -16.63
C LYS A 112 5.07 12.18 -16.45
N GLU A 113 5.51 13.33 -15.95
CA GLU A 113 6.94 13.64 -15.75
C GLU A 113 7.56 12.71 -14.69
N GLN A 114 6.79 12.34 -13.66
CA GLN A 114 7.24 11.39 -12.63
C GLN A 114 7.33 9.96 -13.17
N MET A 115 6.37 9.56 -14.01
CA MET A 115 6.37 8.26 -14.68
C MET A 115 7.56 8.13 -15.65
N GLU A 116 7.85 9.18 -16.42
CA GLU A 116 9.00 9.23 -17.32
C GLU A 116 10.32 9.18 -16.55
N ALA A 117 10.43 9.92 -15.44
CA ALA A 117 11.61 9.88 -14.58
C ALA A 117 11.81 8.48 -13.96
N LEU A 118 10.74 7.84 -13.49
CA LEU A 118 10.78 6.48 -12.94
C LEU A 118 11.21 5.47 -13.99
N ALA A 119 10.63 5.52 -15.20
CA ALA A 119 10.98 4.64 -16.31
C ALA A 119 12.46 4.77 -16.69
N ASN A 120 12.95 6.00 -16.85
CA ASN A 120 14.35 6.29 -17.16
C ASN A 120 15.31 5.80 -16.06
N GLY A 121 14.92 5.95 -14.79
CA GLY A 121 15.69 5.45 -13.65
C GLY A 121 15.78 3.93 -13.63
N LEU A 122 14.66 3.24 -13.86
CA LEU A 122 14.60 1.78 -13.93
C LEU A 122 15.44 1.24 -15.09
N GLU A 123 15.31 1.83 -16.28
CA GLU A 123 16.10 1.45 -17.46
C GLU A 123 17.60 1.58 -17.21
N LYS A 124 18.05 2.73 -16.69
CA LYS A 124 19.47 2.98 -16.40
C LYS A 124 20.02 2.12 -15.26
N SER A 125 19.17 1.61 -14.37
CA SER A 125 19.61 0.77 -13.25
C SER A 125 20.12 -0.60 -13.71
N GLY A 126 19.71 -1.07 -14.90
CA GLY A 126 20.00 -2.43 -15.38
C GLY A 126 19.41 -3.55 -14.51
N THR A 127 18.56 -3.21 -13.53
CA THR A 127 17.96 -4.16 -12.60
C THR A 127 16.69 -4.74 -13.21
N ARG A 128 16.40 -6.01 -12.92
CA ARG A 128 15.11 -6.62 -13.29
C ARG A 128 14.02 -6.05 -12.38
N PHE A 129 12.88 -5.68 -12.94
CA PHE A 129 11.78 -5.13 -12.16
C PHE A 129 10.43 -5.61 -12.65
N ILE A 130 9.45 -5.58 -11.74
CA ILE A 130 8.02 -5.63 -12.03
C ILE A 130 7.45 -4.29 -11.61
N TRP A 131 6.76 -3.59 -12.51
CA TRP A 131 6.15 -2.30 -12.23
C TRP A 131 4.65 -2.35 -12.54
N TRP A 132 3.85 -2.09 -11.50
CA TRP A 132 2.39 -2.05 -11.52
C TRP A 132 1.86 -0.62 -11.41
#